data_AF-A0AAU8S8G1-F1
#
_entry.id   AF-A0AAU8S8G1-F1
#
_cell.length_a   1.000
_cell.length_b   1.000
_cell.length_c   1.000
_cell.angle_alpha   90.00
_cell.angle_beta   90.00
_cell.angle_gamma   90.00
#
_symmetry.space_group_name_H-M   'P 1'
#
loop_
_entity.id
_entity.type
_entity.pdbx_description
1 polymer ?
#
loop_
_entity_poly.entity_id
_entity_poly.type
_entity_poly.pdbx_seq_one_letter_code
_entity_poly.pdbx_strand_id
1 'polypeptide(L)'
;MSNGAELPDDVETLRALLSEARAQLAERDLEIEHLKAQIDKLKRMQFGRKSEQLDREVARLETHLEDLTGGRGVADVRRARQSSASTPVGDASPKEALPPHLPREERVLDADATCPKCGSAMQPLGEDVSEQLARVAAVFKVIRTIRRKTVCPCGHHVSQSPMPGLPITRSIAHPSLLADILVSKYADHTPLYRQSQIAARDGVKLDPASMGRWVGQCEALCEPLTEALRRYTMAPSKLHADDTPIPVLAPGNKKTKTGRLWVYVRDDSRSGSTEPAAVWFAYSPDRKGIHPQTHLAGFKGILQADAYSGFNELYESGKIREAACWDHARRYIYEVHDRTPTDATRQVLELIGELYGIEADIRGQPAAERLRVRREKSAPLLAAIKAWMTDKLATLSKKSELAKAIRYSLNQWDALMLYCEEGRAEISNALAENALRCVSLGRKNFLFAGSDSGGERAAAMYGLIGTCKLNGINPRAYLEYVLTHIADHPINRIDELLPWNVAKKLPRQPDPAPSPA
;
A
#
# COMPACT_ATOMS: atom_id res chain seq x y z
N MET A 1 -53.35 -13.11 -31.18
CA MET A 1 -54.70 -13.53 -30.80
C MET A 1 -55.16 -12.65 -29.66
N SER A 2 -56.38 -12.16 -29.80
CA SER A 2 -57.18 -11.40 -28.83
C SER A 2 -57.05 -11.91 -27.39
N ASN A 3 -56.90 -10.99 -26.45
CA ASN A 3 -57.68 -10.98 -25.19
C ASN A 3 -57.63 -9.55 -24.63
N GLY A 4 -58.34 -8.64 -25.28
CA GLY A 4 -58.76 -7.42 -24.62
C GLY A 4 -59.85 -7.82 -23.63
N ALA A 5 -59.52 -7.88 -22.34
CA ALA A 5 -60.53 -8.05 -21.31
C ALA A 5 -61.49 -6.85 -21.42
N GLU A 6 -62.77 -7.11 -21.72
CA GLU A 6 -63.81 -6.09 -21.69
C GLU A 6 -63.82 -5.44 -20.30
N LEU A 7 -63.50 -4.16 -20.26
CA LEU A 7 -63.58 -3.35 -19.05
C LEU A 7 -65.06 -3.19 -18.69
N PRO A 8 -65.47 -3.39 -17.42
CA PRO A 8 -66.84 -3.17 -17.00
C PRO A 8 -67.29 -1.72 -17.29
N ASP A 9 -68.51 -1.52 -17.78
CA ASP A 9 -69.06 -0.17 -18.05
C ASP A 9 -69.57 0.56 -16.79
N ASP A 10 -69.56 -0.13 -15.64
CA ASP A 10 -69.95 0.46 -14.36
C ASP A 10 -68.83 1.35 -13.77
N VAL A 11 -69.17 2.61 -13.54
CA VAL A 11 -68.23 3.64 -13.06
C VAL A 11 -67.69 3.30 -11.66
N GLU A 12 -68.48 2.65 -10.82
CA GLU A 12 -68.07 2.29 -9.46
C GLU A 12 -67.05 1.14 -9.47
N THR A 13 -67.29 0.13 -10.31
CA THR A 13 -66.41 -1.01 -10.55
C THR A 13 -65.09 -0.56 -11.21
N LEU A 14 -65.13 0.35 -12.18
CA LEU A 14 -63.92 0.93 -12.79
C LEU A 14 -63.08 1.73 -11.79
N ARG A 15 -63.70 2.47 -10.86
CA ARG A 15 -62.99 3.21 -9.80
C ARG A 15 -62.31 2.26 -8.81
N ALA A 16 -62.98 1.16 -8.44
CA ALA A 16 -62.41 0.13 -7.57
C ALA A 16 -61.19 -0.53 -8.24
N LEU A 17 -61.31 -0.94 -9.50
CA LEU A 17 -60.21 -1.53 -10.29
C LEU A 17 -59.03 -0.56 -10.45
N LEU A 18 -59.29 0.74 -10.67
CA LEU A 18 -58.24 1.75 -10.78
C LEU A 18 -57.51 1.98 -9.44
N SER A 19 -58.24 1.94 -8.32
CA SER A 19 -57.66 2.06 -6.98
C SER A 19 -56.77 0.86 -6.65
N GLU A 20 -57.23 -0.35 -6.97
CA GLU A 20 -56.48 -1.58 -6.76
C GLU A 20 -55.23 -1.65 -7.65
N ALA A 21 -55.35 -1.27 -8.93
CA ALA A 21 -54.21 -1.17 -9.85
C ALA A 21 -53.17 -0.13 -9.38
N ARG A 22 -53.61 1.00 -8.82
CA ARG A 22 -52.71 2.02 -8.25
C ARG A 22 -51.97 1.52 -7.00
N ALA A 23 -52.65 0.76 -6.14
CA ALA A 23 -52.03 0.15 -4.97
C ALA A 23 -50.98 -0.90 -5.37
N GLN A 24 -51.29 -1.76 -6.35
CA GLN A 24 -50.35 -2.75 -6.89
C GLN A 24 -49.15 -2.09 -7.59
N LEU A 25 -49.36 -0.99 -8.32
CA LEU A 25 -48.26 -0.23 -8.92
C LEU A 25 -47.34 0.37 -7.85
N ALA A 26 -47.89 0.95 -6.79
CA ALA A 26 -47.10 1.51 -5.69
C ALA A 26 -46.29 0.44 -4.93
N GLU A 27 -46.86 -0.75 -4.74
CA GLU A 27 -46.16 -1.88 -4.13
C GLU A 27 -45.02 -2.41 -5.03
N ARG A 28 -45.27 -2.52 -6.34
CA ARG A 28 -44.22 -2.91 -7.31
C ARG A 28 -43.11 -1.87 -7.44
N ASP A 29 -43.42 -0.58 -7.36
CA ASP A 29 -42.41 0.47 -7.39
C ASP A 29 -41.50 0.42 -6.15
N LEU A 30 -42.06 0.14 -4.96
CA LEU A 30 -41.29 -0.08 -3.74
C LEU A 30 -40.38 -1.33 -3.84
N GLU A 31 -40.88 -2.42 -4.42
CA GLU A 31 -40.13 -3.65 -4.67
C GLU A 31 -38.98 -3.41 -5.67
N ILE A 32 -39.24 -2.65 -6.74
CA ILE A 32 -38.25 -2.28 -7.76
C ILE A 32 -37.15 -1.42 -7.14
N GLU A 33 -37.49 -0.43 -6.32
CA GLU A 33 -36.49 0.40 -5.63
C GLU A 33 -35.68 -0.41 -4.61
N HIS A 34 -36.31 -1.37 -3.92
CA HIS A 34 -35.61 -2.30 -3.03
C HIS A 34 -34.61 -3.18 -3.79
N LEU A 35 -35.03 -3.80 -4.91
CA LEU A 35 -34.18 -4.66 -5.73
C LEU A 35 -33.08 -3.87 -6.46
N LYS A 36 -33.36 -2.64 -6.94
CA LYS A 36 -32.33 -1.74 -7.48
C LYS A 36 -31.28 -1.42 -6.41
N ALA A 37 -31.69 -1.10 -5.18
CA ALA A 37 -30.77 -0.84 -4.09
C ALA A 37 -29.92 -2.08 -3.73
N GLN A 38 -30.49 -3.29 -3.78
CA GLN A 38 -29.76 -4.54 -3.59
C GLN A 38 -28.78 -4.83 -4.75
N ILE A 39 -29.20 -4.64 -6.00
CA ILE A 39 -28.34 -4.82 -7.18
C ILE A 39 -27.19 -3.81 -7.16
N ASP A 40 -27.44 -2.55 -6.81
CA ASP A 40 -26.40 -1.54 -6.68
C ASP A 40 -25.46 -1.83 -5.50
N LYS A 41 -25.99 -2.35 -4.39
CA LYS A 41 -25.17 -2.84 -3.27
C LYS A 41 -24.28 -4.00 -3.72
N LEU A 42 -24.81 -4.99 -4.43
CA LEU A 42 -24.05 -6.13 -4.95
C LEU A 42 -23.03 -5.70 -6.00
N LYS A 43 -23.37 -4.79 -6.91
CA LYS A 43 -22.44 -4.19 -7.88
C LYS A 43 -21.33 -3.40 -7.19
N ARG A 44 -21.62 -2.65 -6.12
CA ARG A 44 -20.60 -1.95 -5.32
C ARG A 44 -19.80 -2.90 -4.42
N MET A 45 -20.34 -4.04 -4.01
CA MET A 45 -19.57 -5.08 -3.31
C MET A 45 -18.63 -5.83 -4.26
N GLN A 46 -19.02 -5.96 -5.53
CA GLN A 46 -18.20 -6.59 -6.57
C GLN A 46 -17.22 -5.59 -7.24
N PHE A 47 -17.48 -4.27 -7.16
CA PHE A 47 -16.73 -3.22 -7.89
C PHE A 47 -16.53 -1.85 -7.17
N GLY A 48 -16.73 -1.70 -5.85
CA GLY A 48 -16.81 -0.36 -5.18
C GLY A 48 -15.44 0.19 -4.72
N ARG A 49 -14.84 1.21 -5.35
CA ARG A 49 -15.20 2.65 -5.58
C ARG A 49 -14.98 3.67 -4.44
N LYS A 50 -14.08 3.47 -3.48
CA LYS A 50 -13.53 4.64 -2.74
C LYS A 50 -12.02 4.73 -2.71
N SER A 51 -11.32 3.61 -2.49
CA SER A 51 -9.94 3.49 -3.00
C SER A 51 -10.00 3.59 -4.52
N GLU A 52 -10.83 2.77 -5.20
CA GLU A 52 -10.90 2.85 -6.66
C GLU A 52 -11.50 4.14 -7.22
N GLN A 53 -12.28 4.95 -6.50
CA GLN A 53 -12.77 6.21 -7.07
C GLN A 53 -11.73 7.30 -6.93
N LEU A 54 -11.03 7.38 -5.80
CA LEU A 54 -9.86 8.24 -5.67
C LEU A 54 -8.69 7.73 -6.53
N ASP A 55 -8.49 6.43 -6.67
CA ASP A 55 -7.48 5.83 -7.56
C ASP A 55 -7.89 5.95 -9.04
N ARG A 56 -9.18 5.93 -9.38
CA ARG A 56 -9.66 6.21 -10.76
C ARG A 56 -9.64 7.71 -11.04
N GLU A 57 -9.86 8.55 -10.04
CA GLU A 57 -9.80 10.00 -10.17
C GLU A 57 -8.35 10.46 -10.21
N VAL A 58 -7.47 9.93 -9.35
CA VAL A 58 -6.02 10.03 -9.45
C VAL A 58 -5.55 9.45 -10.77
N ALA A 59 -5.94 8.24 -11.18
CA ALA A 59 -5.55 7.72 -12.49
C ALA A 59 -6.10 8.57 -13.65
N ARG A 60 -7.32 9.12 -13.53
CA ARG A 60 -7.89 10.02 -14.55
C ARG A 60 -7.17 11.36 -14.58
N LEU A 61 -6.78 11.89 -13.41
CA LEU A 61 -6.01 13.12 -13.26
C LEU A 61 -4.55 12.90 -13.68
N GLU A 62 -3.97 11.72 -13.43
CA GLU A 62 -2.66 11.28 -13.91
C GLU A 62 -2.69 11.10 -15.42
N THR A 63 -3.69 10.42 -15.99
CA THR A 63 -3.88 10.35 -17.45
C THR A 63 -4.14 11.73 -18.04
N HIS A 64 -4.95 12.57 -17.40
CA HIS A 64 -5.17 13.93 -17.86
C HIS A 64 -3.91 14.79 -17.74
N LEU A 65 -3.12 14.60 -16.68
CA LEU A 65 -1.83 15.24 -16.49
C LEU A 65 -0.82 14.72 -17.51
N GLU A 66 -0.78 13.43 -17.82
CA GLU A 66 0.02 12.81 -18.88
C GLU A 66 -0.39 13.35 -20.25
N ASP A 67 -1.68 13.50 -20.52
CA ASP A 67 -2.20 14.10 -21.77
C ASP A 67 -1.85 15.59 -21.86
N LEU A 68 -2.00 16.34 -20.76
CA LEU A 68 -1.69 17.77 -20.68
C LEU A 68 -0.17 18.03 -20.75
N THR A 69 0.64 17.26 -20.03
CA THR A 69 2.11 17.37 -19.99
C THR A 69 2.74 16.78 -21.25
N GLY A 70 2.21 15.69 -21.78
CA GLY A 70 2.57 15.14 -23.08
C GLY A 70 2.21 16.10 -24.22
N GLY A 71 1.02 16.70 -24.17
CA GLY A 71 0.60 17.77 -25.07
C GLY A 71 1.48 19.02 -24.97
N ARG A 72 1.88 19.42 -23.75
CA ARG A 72 2.84 20.50 -23.49
C ARG A 72 4.22 20.16 -24.04
N GLY A 73 4.72 18.95 -23.85
CA GLY A 73 5.98 18.48 -24.44
C GLY A 73 5.96 18.51 -25.97
N VAL A 74 4.85 18.10 -26.60
CA VAL A 74 4.66 18.22 -28.06
C VAL A 74 4.61 19.69 -28.50
N ALA A 75 3.93 20.55 -27.74
CA ALA A 75 3.84 21.98 -28.02
C ALA A 75 5.19 22.69 -27.84
N ASP A 76 5.98 22.33 -26.81
CA ASP A 76 7.31 22.84 -26.54
C ASP A 76 8.29 22.41 -27.63
N VAL A 77 8.22 21.16 -28.10
CA VAL A 77 8.99 20.68 -29.26
C VAL A 77 8.58 21.42 -30.54
N ARG A 78 7.28 21.64 -30.77
CA ARG A 78 6.79 22.42 -31.92
C ARG A 78 7.23 23.88 -31.85
N ARG A 79 7.16 24.50 -30.67
CA ARG A 79 7.60 25.87 -30.42
C ARG A 79 9.12 26.01 -30.58
N ALA A 80 9.91 25.08 -30.04
CA ALA A 80 11.36 25.03 -30.21
C ALA A 80 11.77 24.83 -31.68
N ARG A 81 11.01 24.02 -32.43
CA ARG A 81 11.22 23.87 -33.90
C ARG A 81 10.86 25.16 -34.67
N GLN A 82 9.80 25.85 -34.26
CA GLN A 82 9.35 27.12 -34.88
C GLN A 82 10.20 28.32 -34.49
N SER A 83 10.81 28.33 -33.30
CA SER A 83 11.69 29.40 -32.81
C SER A 83 13.14 29.29 -33.29
N SER A 84 13.38 28.56 -34.39
CA SER A 84 14.70 28.44 -35.03
C SER A 84 15.14 29.71 -35.78
N ALA A 85 14.50 30.86 -35.51
CA ALA A 85 14.96 32.18 -35.88
C ALA A 85 14.90 33.12 -34.67
N SER A 86 16.08 33.36 -34.06
CA SER A 86 16.41 34.52 -33.22
C SER A 86 15.31 35.07 -32.30
N THR A 87 15.15 34.51 -31.10
CA THR A 87 14.41 35.17 -30.01
C THR A 87 15.31 35.28 -28.78
N PRO A 88 15.39 36.45 -28.11
CA PRO A 88 16.12 36.60 -26.85
C PRO A 88 15.52 35.73 -25.75
N VAL A 89 16.37 35.11 -24.94
CA VAL A 89 16.00 34.25 -23.82
C VAL A 89 15.37 35.09 -22.71
N GLY A 90 14.05 35.19 -22.69
CA GLY A 90 13.27 35.70 -21.56
C GLY A 90 12.78 34.56 -20.67
N ASP A 91 12.99 34.71 -19.35
CA ASP A 91 12.51 33.89 -18.22
C ASP A 91 12.24 32.41 -18.55
N ALA A 92 13.33 31.63 -18.60
CA ALA A 92 13.24 30.18 -18.60
C ALA A 92 12.79 29.68 -17.23
N SER A 93 11.79 28.79 -17.21
CA SER A 93 11.37 28.07 -16.00
C SER A 93 12.58 27.49 -15.25
N PRO A 94 12.55 27.43 -13.89
CA PRO A 94 13.65 26.87 -13.11
C PRO A 94 13.98 25.44 -13.61
N LYS A 95 15.22 25.21 -14.04
CA LYS A 95 15.68 23.85 -14.41
C LYS A 95 15.67 22.99 -13.15
N GLU A 96 15.11 21.79 -13.25
CA GLU A 96 15.13 20.81 -12.17
C GLU A 96 16.59 20.40 -11.87
N ALA A 97 17.03 20.58 -10.63
CA ALA A 97 18.41 20.29 -10.24
C ALA A 97 18.66 18.78 -10.20
N LEU A 98 19.71 18.30 -10.86
CA LEU A 98 20.07 16.88 -10.84
C LEU A 98 20.76 16.48 -9.54
N PRO A 99 20.52 15.25 -9.00
CA PRO A 99 21.07 14.85 -7.71
C PRO A 99 22.61 14.97 -7.66
N PRO A 100 23.21 15.72 -6.71
CA PRO A 100 24.64 16.10 -6.73
C PRO A 100 25.58 14.92 -6.49
N HIS A 101 25.09 13.83 -5.91
CA HIS A 101 25.88 12.63 -5.62
C HIS A 101 26.13 11.74 -6.84
N LEU A 102 25.42 11.96 -7.96
CA LEU A 102 25.63 11.18 -9.18
C LEU A 102 26.93 11.61 -9.88
N PRO A 103 27.68 10.69 -10.50
CA PRO A 103 28.86 11.05 -11.28
C PRO A 103 28.47 11.93 -12.48
N ARG A 104 29.27 12.97 -12.77
CA ARG A 104 29.14 13.80 -13.98
C ARG A 104 30.15 13.32 -15.02
N GLU A 105 29.69 13.06 -16.24
CA GLU A 105 30.54 12.87 -17.42
C GLU A 105 30.59 14.21 -18.17
N GLU A 106 31.73 14.91 -18.09
CA GLU A 106 31.91 16.19 -18.77
C GLU A 106 32.23 15.97 -20.25
N ARG A 107 31.45 16.61 -21.13
CA ARG A 107 31.71 16.67 -22.56
C ARG A 107 31.89 18.12 -22.97
N VAL A 108 33.15 18.53 -23.09
CA VAL A 108 33.52 19.89 -23.52
C VAL A 108 33.45 19.96 -25.03
N LEU A 109 32.75 20.98 -25.55
CA LEU A 109 32.66 21.28 -26.98
C LEU A 109 33.39 22.60 -27.22
N ASP A 110 34.63 22.52 -27.68
CA ASP A 110 35.45 23.70 -27.95
C ASP A 110 35.04 24.38 -29.27
N ALA A 111 35.06 25.71 -29.27
CA ALA A 111 34.94 26.50 -30.48
C ALA A 111 36.26 26.49 -31.29
N ASP A 112 36.19 26.80 -32.58
CA ASP A 112 37.38 26.92 -33.41
C ASP A 112 38.36 27.96 -32.85
N ALA A 113 39.65 27.61 -32.81
CA ALA A 113 40.69 28.48 -32.25
C ALA A 113 40.93 29.76 -33.08
N THR A 114 40.37 29.84 -34.30
CA THR A 114 40.57 30.94 -35.23
C THR A 114 39.23 31.51 -35.69
N CYS A 115 39.11 32.84 -35.71
CA CYS A 115 37.89 33.51 -36.13
C CYS A 115 37.64 33.29 -37.63
N PRO A 116 36.48 32.74 -38.02
CA PRO A 116 36.17 32.47 -39.43
C PRO A 116 35.96 33.74 -40.27
N LYS A 117 35.88 34.92 -39.64
CA LYS A 117 35.67 36.20 -40.33
C LYS A 117 36.95 36.99 -40.56
N CYS A 118 37.89 36.99 -39.61
CA CYS A 118 39.10 37.82 -39.67
C CYS A 118 40.42 37.05 -39.45
N GLY A 119 40.37 35.73 -39.20
CA GLY A 119 41.57 34.91 -39.06
C GLY A 119 42.36 35.11 -37.77
N SER A 120 41.87 35.90 -36.83
CA SER A 120 42.52 36.13 -35.53
C SER A 120 42.26 34.98 -34.54
N ALA A 121 43.17 34.77 -33.59
CA ALA A 121 42.99 33.77 -32.53
C ALA A 121 41.80 34.13 -31.60
N MET A 122 40.92 33.16 -31.35
CA MET A 122 39.77 33.33 -30.46
C MET A 122 40.19 33.27 -28.99
N GLN A 123 39.50 34.04 -28.13
CA GLN A 123 39.73 34.05 -26.67
C GLN A 123 38.50 33.48 -25.94
N PRO A 124 38.67 32.82 -24.78
CA PRO A 124 37.55 32.30 -24.00
C PRO A 124 36.62 33.43 -23.53
N LEU A 125 35.30 33.24 -23.67
CA LEU A 125 34.29 34.21 -23.25
C LEU A 125 33.11 33.50 -22.57
N GLY A 126 33.39 32.87 -21.42
CA GLY A 126 32.40 32.14 -20.63
C GLY A 126 32.03 30.76 -21.19
N GLU A 127 31.16 30.06 -20.47
CA GLU A 127 30.65 28.74 -20.85
C GLU A 127 29.17 28.62 -20.51
N ASP A 128 28.43 27.91 -21.36
CA ASP A 128 27.05 27.53 -21.11
C ASP A 128 26.99 26.06 -20.70
N VAL A 129 26.53 25.78 -19.49
CA VAL A 129 26.44 24.40 -18.95
C VAL A 129 25.02 23.86 -19.09
N SER A 130 24.89 22.67 -19.68
CA SER A 130 23.64 21.91 -19.72
C SER A 130 23.85 20.51 -19.16
N GLU A 131 23.18 20.19 -18.05
CA GLU A 131 23.18 18.85 -17.48
C GLU A 131 22.06 17.99 -18.08
N GLN A 132 22.33 16.70 -18.27
CA GLN A 132 21.34 15.69 -18.70
C GLN A 132 21.49 14.43 -17.83
N LEU A 133 20.37 13.88 -17.36
CA LEU A 133 20.38 12.64 -16.60
C LEU A 133 20.41 11.44 -17.54
N ALA A 134 21.53 10.71 -17.58
CA ALA A 134 21.68 9.49 -18.35
C ALA A 134 21.46 8.24 -17.47
N ARG A 135 20.75 7.24 -18.00
CA ARG A 135 20.68 5.89 -17.41
C ARG A 135 21.58 4.94 -18.19
N VAL A 136 22.76 4.67 -17.67
CA VAL A 136 23.69 3.65 -18.20
C VAL A 136 23.18 2.28 -17.73
N ALA A 137 22.97 1.34 -18.65
CA ALA A 137 22.19 0.11 -18.44
C ALA A 137 22.55 -0.70 -17.16
N ALA A 138 21.57 -1.42 -16.62
CA ALA A 138 21.83 -2.40 -15.56
C ALA A 138 22.68 -3.56 -16.14
N VAL A 139 23.90 -3.75 -15.63
CA VAL A 139 24.83 -4.75 -16.15
C VAL A 139 24.70 -6.07 -15.39
N PHE A 140 24.42 -7.15 -16.11
CA PHE A 140 24.58 -8.52 -15.59
C PHE A 140 26.07 -8.92 -15.63
N LYS A 141 26.58 -9.44 -14.51
CA LYS A 141 27.95 -9.98 -14.41
C LYS A 141 27.97 -11.36 -13.78
N VAL A 142 28.95 -12.17 -14.18
CA VAL A 142 29.22 -13.48 -13.58
C VAL A 142 30.23 -13.33 -12.46
N ILE A 143 29.85 -13.71 -11.23
CA ILE A 143 30.77 -13.77 -10.09
C ILE A 143 31.40 -15.17 -10.03
N ARG A 144 32.67 -15.27 -10.43
CA ARG A 144 33.43 -16.53 -10.37
C ARG A 144 34.28 -16.59 -9.10
N THR A 145 33.87 -17.41 -8.14
CA THR A 145 34.64 -17.65 -6.91
C THR A 145 35.65 -18.78 -7.13
N ILE A 146 36.95 -18.45 -7.17
CA ILE A 146 38.03 -19.42 -7.37
C ILE A 146 38.71 -19.71 -6.02
N ARG A 147 38.54 -20.93 -5.51
CA ARG A 147 39.16 -21.41 -4.27
C ARG A 147 40.37 -22.28 -4.61
N ARG A 148 41.57 -21.71 -4.60
CA ARG A 148 42.81 -22.45 -4.87
C ARG A 148 43.15 -23.38 -3.71
N LYS A 149 43.58 -24.60 -4.04
CA LYS A 149 44.13 -25.56 -3.07
C LYS A 149 45.65 -25.38 -3.04
N THR A 150 46.21 -25.41 -1.85
CA THR A 150 47.66 -25.41 -1.63
C THR A 150 48.03 -26.69 -0.89
N VAL A 151 49.22 -27.22 -1.13
CA VAL A 151 49.74 -28.40 -0.42
C VAL A 151 50.99 -27.98 0.34
N CYS A 152 51.12 -28.45 1.58
CA CYS A 152 52.34 -28.28 2.37
C CYS A 152 53.50 -28.97 1.63
N PRO A 153 54.71 -28.41 1.61
CA PRO A 153 55.87 -29.04 0.96
C PRO A 153 56.17 -30.48 1.42
N CYS A 154 55.78 -30.86 2.64
CA CYS A 154 55.92 -32.24 3.13
C CYS A 154 54.86 -33.22 2.57
N GLY A 155 53.92 -32.76 1.74
CA GLY A 155 52.89 -33.57 1.10
C GLY A 155 51.71 -33.98 1.99
N HIS A 156 51.77 -33.75 3.30
CA HIS A 156 50.79 -34.29 4.26
C HIS A 156 49.58 -33.38 4.56
N HIS A 157 49.55 -32.14 4.09
CA HIS A 157 48.46 -31.21 4.38
C HIS A 157 48.04 -30.43 3.13
N VAL A 158 46.75 -30.48 2.79
CA VAL A 158 46.14 -29.66 1.74
C VAL A 158 45.26 -28.59 2.40
N SER A 159 45.56 -27.33 2.14
CA SER A 159 44.80 -26.19 2.64
C SER A 159 43.99 -25.52 1.52
N GLN A 160 42.74 -25.20 1.81
CA GLN A 160 41.83 -24.49 0.92
C GLN A 160 40.86 -23.66 1.77
N SER A 161 40.71 -22.36 1.48
CA SER A 161 39.71 -21.53 2.15
C SER A 161 38.31 -22.15 1.99
N PRO A 162 37.44 -22.16 3.02
CA PRO A 162 36.07 -22.65 2.90
C PRO A 162 35.27 -21.83 1.88
N MET A 163 34.18 -22.40 1.35
CA MET A 163 33.24 -21.62 0.56
C MET A 163 32.45 -20.72 1.52
N PRO A 164 32.31 -19.42 1.25
CA PRO A 164 31.31 -18.60 1.93
C PRO A 164 29.92 -19.24 1.83
N GLY A 165 29.08 -19.07 2.85
CA GLY A 165 27.69 -19.46 2.79
C GLY A 165 27.00 -18.81 1.60
N LEU A 166 26.27 -19.62 0.83
CA LEU A 166 25.42 -19.14 -0.24
C LEU A 166 23.97 -19.26 0.20
N PRO A 167 23.10 -18.28 -0.14
CA PRO A 167 21.68 -18.39 0.19
C PRO A 167 21.04 -19.63 -0.44
N ILE A 168 21.53 -20.02 -1.62
CA ILE A 168 21.09 -21.22 -2.32
C ILE A 168 22.32 -21.97 -2.84
N THR A 169 22.62 -23.11 -2.21
CA THR A 169 23.75 -23.97 -2.57
C THR A 169 23.67 -24.42 -4.04
N ARG A 170 24.77 -24.26 -4.79
CA ARG A 170 24.89 -24.60 -6.24
C ARG A 170 23.94 -23.83 -7.17
N SER A 171 23.35 -22.72 -6.71
CA SER A 171 22.58 -21.84 -7.59
C SER A 171 23.47 -20.98 -8.47
N ILE A 172 22.98 -20.64 -9.67
CA ILE A 172 23.58 -19.60 -10.51
C ILE A 172 23.20 -18.18 -10.04
N ALA A 173 22.19 -18.06 -9.19
CA ALA A 173 21.66 -16.79 -8.74
C ALA A 173 22.48 -16.25 -7.56
N HIS A 174 23.22 -15.17 -7.81
CA HIS A 174 23.92 -14.40 -6.79
C HIS A 174 22.90 -13.69 -5.86
N PRO A 175 23.21 -13.44 -4.57
CA PRO A 175 22.34 -12.70 -3.64
C PRO A 175 21.75 -11.40 -4.22
N SER A 176 22.55 -10.65 -4.98
CA SER A 176 22.11 -9.42 -5.65
C SER A 176 21.00 -9.64 -6.68
N LEU A 177 21.06 -10.74 -7.44
CA LEU A 177 20.02 -11.11 -8.41
C LEU A 177 18.76 -11.59 -7.70
N LEU A 178 18.92 -12.36 -6.62
CA LEU A 178 17.79 -12.82 -5.79
C LEU A 178 17.04 -11.64 -5.16
N ALA A 179 17.78 -10.67 -4.60
CA ALA A 179 17.21 -9.46 -4.04
C ALA A 179 16.42 -8.66 -5.09
N ASP A 180 17.00 -8.50 -6.30
CA ASP A 180 16.35 -7.79 -7.40
C ASP A 180 15.04 -8.47 -7.84
N ILE A 181 15.05 -9.80 -7.95
CA ILE A 181 13.86 -10.60 -8.29
C ILE A 181 12.74 -10.43 -7.24
N LEU A 182 13.10 -10.47 -5.96
CA LEU A 182 12.16 -10.35 -4.84
C LEU A 182 11.55 -8.95 -4.78
N VAL A 183 12.37 -7.90 -4.84
CA VAL A 183 11.90 -6.50 -4.84
C VAL A 183 11.04 -6.23 -6.07
N SER A 184 11.51 -6.60 -7.26
CA SER A 184 10.74 -6.44 -8.49
C SER A 184 9.36 -7.10 -8.39
N LYS A 185 9.27 -8.28 -7.75
CA LYS A 185 8.01 -9.03 -7.61
C LYS A 185 7.06 -8.41 -6.60
N TYR A 186 7.56 -8.08 -5.40
CA TYR A 186 6.72 -7.74 -4.25
C TYR A 186 6.64 -6.23 -3.96
N ALA A 187 7.68 -5.46 -4.29
CA ALA A 187 7.67 -4.00 -4.18
C ALA A 187 7.19 -3.32 -5.46
N ASP A 188 7.61 -3.82 -6.62
CA ASP A 188 7.37 -3.18 -7.93
C ASP A 188 6.32 -3.93 -8.77
N HIS A 189 5.72 -4.97 -8.18
CA HIS A 189 4.59 -5.71 -8.73
C HIS A 189 4.84 -6.29 -10.14
N THR A 190 6.09 -6.61 -10.46
CA THR A 190 6.51 -7.15 -11.75
C THR A 190 6.59 -8.68 -11.69
N PRO A 191 5.68 -9.42 -12.38
CA PRO A 191 5.67 -10.88 -12.34
C PRO A 191 6.94 -11.50 -12.92
N LEU A 192 7.28 -12.73 -12.50
CA LEU A 192 8.54 -13.40 -12.87
C LEU A 192 8.74 -13.55 -14.39
N TYR A 193 7.68 -13.81 -15.15
CA TYR A 193 7.79 -13.89 -16.62
C TYR A 193 8.17 -12.54 -17.25
N ARG A 194 7.69 -11.42 -16.67
CA ARG A 194 8.00 -10.07 -17.15
C ARG A 194 9.42 -9.68 -16.77
N GLN A 195 9.87 -10.06 -15.58
CA GLN A 195 11.28 -9.94 -15.18
C GLN A 195 12.21 -10.71 -16.14
N SER A 196 11.83 -11.95 -16.51
CA SER A 196 12.55 -12.76 -17.51
C SER A 196 12.65 -12.06 -18.87
N GLN A 197 11.55 -11.46 -19.35
CA GLN A 197 11.55 -10.67 -20.59
C GLN A 197 12.39 -9.40 -20.50
N ILE A 198 12.42 -8.74 -19.33
CA ILE A 198 13.28 -7.58 -19.10
C ILE A 198 14.75 -8.00 -19.19
N ALA A 199 15.15 -9.07 -18.48
CA ALA A 199 16.52 -9.59 -18.52
C ALA A 199 16.94 -10.04 -19.94
N ALA A 200 16.00 -10.53 -20.75
CA ALA A 200 16.28 -10.94 -22.12
C ALA A 200 16.69 -9.78 -23.04
N ARG A 201 16.31 -8.53 -22.72
CA ARG A 201 16.76 -7.32 -23.46
C ARG A 201 18.27 -7.08 -23.31
N ASP A 202 18.83 -7.56 -22.20
CA ASP A 202 20.27 -7.53 -21.92
C ASP A 202 20.96 -8.86 -22.30
N GLY A 203 20.30 -9.71 -23.09
CA GLY A 203 20.82 -11.00 -23.55
C GLY A 203 20.84 -12.11 -22.49
N VAL A 204 20.19 -11.91 -21.34
CA VAL A 204 20.18 -12.89 -20.24
C VAL A 204 18.89 -13.70 -20.22
N LYS A 205 19.02 -15.02 -20.28
CA LYS A 205 17.88 -15.95 -20.17
C LYS A 205 17.67 -16.38 -18.72
N LEU A 206 16.63 -15.85 -18.07
CA LEU A 206 16.16 -16.32 -16.76
C LEU A 206 14.88 -17.15 -16.93
N ASP A 207 14.94 -18.43 -16.55
CA ASP A 207 13.77 -19.32 -16.62
C ASP A 207 12.78 -19.02 -15.46
N PRO A 208 11.50 -18.69 -15.74
CA PRO A 208 10.53 -18.34 -14.70
C PRO A 208 10.30 -19.44 -13.66
N ALA A 209 10.41 -20.72 -14.03
CA ALA A 209 10.28 -21.83 -13.08
C ALA A 209 11.46 -21.85 -12.10
N SER A 210 12.67 -21.61 -12.60
CA SER A 210 13.88 -21.47 -11.79
C SER A 210 13.81 -20.27 -10.86
N MET A 211 13.33 -19.13 -11.34
CA MET A 211 13.07 -17.94 -10.51
C MET A 211 12.03 -18.25 -9.42
N GLY A 212 10.97 -18.99 -9.75
CA GLY A 212 9.96 -19.43 -8.78
C GLY A 212 10.54 -20.32 -7.67
N ARG A 213 11.43 -21.26 -8.03
CA ARG A 213 12.16 -22.08 -7.04
C ARG A 213 13.05 -21.22 -6.15
N TRP A 214 13.80 -20.27 -6.73
CA TRP A 214 14.66 -19.38 -5.96
C TRP A 214 13.88 -18.52 -4.96
N VAL A 215 12.73 -17.98 -5.36
CA VAL A 215 11.86 -17.23 -4.44
C VAL A 215 11.44 -18.09 -3.25
N GLY A 216 11.06 -19.36 -3.49
CA GLY A 216 10.71 -20.27 -2.40
C GLY A 216 11.89 -20.60 -1.48
N GLN A 217 13.08 -20.80 -2.04
CA GLN A 217 14.28 -21.07 -1.23
C GLN A 217 14.72 -19.85 -0.41
N CYS A 218 14.61 -18.64 -0.97
CA CYS A 218 14.91 -17.40 -0.24
C CYS A 218 13.95 -17.20 0.93
N GLU A 219 12.67 -17.51 0.72
CA GLU A 219 11.68 -17.37 1.78
C GLU A 219 11.90 -18.37 2.92
N ALA A 220 12.12 -19.65 2.61
CA ALA A 220 12.46 -20.66 3.61
C ALA A 220 13.73 -20.27 4.39
N LEU A 221 14.74 -19.71 3.70
CA LEU A 221 15.95 -19.20 4.35
C LEU A 221 15.67 -18.00 5.28
N CYS A 222 14.70 -17.17 4.95
CA CYS A 222 14.32 -15.99 5.72
C CYS A 222 13.24 -16.26 6.80
N GLU A 223 12.78 -17.50 6.96
CA GLU A 223 11.74 -17.86 7.92
C GLU A 223 12.11 -17.42 9.37
N PRO A 224 13.32 -17.67 9.90
CA PRO A 224 13.67 -17.22 11.24
C PRO A 224 13.68 -15.70 11.40
N LEU A 225 14.04 -14.98 10.34
CA LEU A 225 14.02 -13.53 10.32
C LEU A 225 12.60 -12.97 10.25
N THR A 226 11.71 -13.64 9.52
CA THR A 226 10.28 -13.31 9.47
C THR A 226 9.62 -13.56 10.84
N GLU A 227 10.02 -14.61 11.54
CA GLU A 227 9.58 -14.87 12.91
C GLU A 227 10.11 -13.84 13.90
N ALA A 228 11.36 -13.40 13.76
CA ALA A 228 11.90 -12.28 14.53
C ALA A 228 11.11 -10.99 14.31
N LEU A 229 10.78 -10.68 13.05
CA LEU A 229 9.94 -9.54 12.70
C LEU A 229 8.54 -9.66 13.30
N ARG A 230 7.94 -10.86 13.28
CA ARG A 230 6.65 -11.13 13.93
C ARG A 230 6.70 -10.85 15.42
N ARG A 231 7.70 -11.40 16.14
CA ARG A 231 7.89 -11.16 17.59
C ARG A 231 8.01 -9.67 17.91
N TYR A 232 8.78 -8.92 17.13
CA TYR A 232 8.92 -7.47 17.30
C TYR A 232 7.61 -6.73 17.04
N THR A 233 6.90 -7.09 15.96
CA THR A 233 5.63 -6.46 15.59
C THR A 233 4.55 -6.70 16.64
N MET A 234 4.52 -7.90 17.22
CA MET A 234 3.55 -8.35 18.24
C MET A 234 3.90 -7.95 19.68
N ALA A 235 4.92 -7.10 19.89
CA ALA A 235 5.25 -6.63 21.22
C ALA A 235 4.06 -5.85 21.84
N PRO A 236 3.78 -5.99 23.15
CA PRO A 236 2.64 -5.32 23.78
C PRO A 236 2.68 -3.79 23.67
N SER A 237 1.72 -3.20 22.95
CA SER A 237 1.50 -1.74 22.83
C SER A 237 0.16 -1.53 22.10
N LYS A 238 0.23 -0.97 20.89
CA LYS A 238 -0.85 -0.79 19.92
C LYS A 238 -0.48 -1.50 18.64
N LEU A 239 -1.44 -2.17 18.04
CA LEU A 239 -1.29 -2.85 16.77
C LEU A 239 -2.46 -2.49 15.85
N HIS A 240 -2.16 -2.10 14.62
CA HIS A 240 -3.17 -1.97 13.58
C HIS A 240 -3.36 -3.32 12.90
N ALA A 241 -4.60 -3.72 12.65
CA ALA A 241 -4.92 -4.93 11.91
C ALA A 241 -5.98 -4.69 10.85
N ASP A 242 -5.83 -5.36 9.71
CA ASP A 242 -6.80 -5.43 8.63
C ASP A 242 -6.47 -6.65 7.76
N ASP A 243 -7.28 -6.93 6.75
CA ASP A 243 -7.07 -8.05 5.86
C ASP A 243 -7.60 -7.83 4.45
N THR A 244 -6.97 -8.49 3.47
CA THR A 244 -7.32 -8.32 2.05
C THR A 244 -7.40 -9.66 1.32
N PRO A 245 -8.35 -9.84 0.38
CA PRO A 245 -8.50 -11.11 -0.32
C PRO A 245 -7.37 -11.35 -1.31
N ILE A 246 -6.88 -12.57 -1.42
CA ILE A 246 -5.98 -12.96 -2.51
C ILE A 246 -6.53 -14.18 -3.26
N PRO A 247 -6.58 -14.16 -4.60
CA PRO A 247 -6.90 -15.34 -5.37
C PRO A 247 -5.78 -16.37 -5.24
N VAL A 248 -6.14 -17.61 -4.94
CA VAL A 248 -5.21 -18.75 -4.80
C VAL A 248 -5.69 -19.89 -5.68
N LEU A 249 -4.82 -20.53 -6.45
CA LEU A 249 -5.22 -21.68 -7.25
C LEU A 249 -5.75 -22.81 -6.37
N ALA A 250 -6.85 -23.44 -6.82
CA ALA A 250 -7.33 -24.71 -6.29
C ALA A 250 -7.06 -25.80 -7.35
N PRO A 251 -5.96 -26.58 -7.20
CA PRO A 251 -5.61 -27.62 -8.15
C PRO A 251 -6.78 -28.57 -8.44
N GLY A 252 -6.96 -28.95 -9.71
CA GLY A 252 -8.03 -29.85 -10.15
C GLY A 252 -9.34 -29.15 -10.59
N ASN A 253 -9.60 -27.93 -10.13
CA ASN A 253 -10.91 -27.28 -10.34
C ASN A 253 -10.94 -26.18 -11.40
N LYS A 254 -9.80 -25.89 -12.08
CA LYS A 254 -9.64 -24.73 -13.00
C LYS A 254 -10.15 -23.39 -12.44
N LYS A 255 -10.24 -23.28 -11.11
CA LYS A 255 -10.80 -22.15 -10.36
C LYS A 255 -9.80 -21.68 -9.31
N THR A 256 -9.96 -20.45 -8.87
CA THR A 256 -9.29 -19.93 -7.68
C THR A 256 -10.22 -20.03 -6.47
N LYS A 257 -9.63 -20.26 -5.30
CA LYS A 257 -10.25 -19.99 -4.01
C LYS A 257 -9.77 -18.64 -3.48
N THR A 258 -10.50 -18.06 -2.54
CA THR A 258 -10.15 -16.77 -1.94
C THR A 258 -9.44 -16.99 -0.61
N GLY A 259 -8.10 -16.85 -0.60
CA GLY A 259 -7.33 -16.73 0.63
C GLY A 259 -7.37 -15.30 1.16
N ARG A 260 -6.77 -15.07 2.32
CA ARG A 260 -6.61 -13.74 2.94
C ARG A 260 -5.16 -13.48 3.27
N LEU A 261 -4.72 -12.25 3.07
CA LEU A 261 -3.53 -11.72 3.71
C LEU A 261 -3.98 -10.76 4.81
N TRP A 262 -3.69 -11.14 6.05
CA TRP A 262 -3.83 -10.30 7.23
C TRP A 262 -2.59 -9.43 7.34
N VAL A 263 -2.78 -8.19 7.75
CA VAL A 263 -1.69 -7.27 8.05
C VAL A 263 -1.74 -6.90 9.52
N TYR A 264 -0.57 -6.76 10.12
CA TYR A 264 -0.38 -6.29 11.49
C TYR A 264 0.71 -5.22 11.46
N VAL A 265 0.37 -3.98 11.77
CA VAL A 265 1.29 -2.84 11.71
C VAL A 265 1.54 -2.29 13.10
N ARG A 266 2.80 -2.28 13.50
CA ARG A 266 3.31 -1.57 14.66
C ARG A 266 3.97 -0.28 14.19
N ASP A 267 3.30 0.84 14.40
CA ASP A 267 3.82 2.15 14.07
C ASP A 267 3.24 3.19 15.05
N ASP A 268 4.12 3.71 15.90
CA ASP A 268 3.81 4.72 16.91
C ASP A 268 4.49 6.07 16.57
N SER A 269 5.03 6.23 15.35
CA SER A 269 5.68 7.48 14.90
C SER A 269 4.74 8.68 14.96
N ARG A 270 3.45 8.47 14.64
CA ARG A 270 2.39 9.49 14.78
C ARG A 270 2.18 9.95 16.22
N SER A 271 2.59 9.17 17.21
CA SER A 271 2.59 9.51 18.65
C SER A 271 3.97 9.90 19.19
N GLY A 272 4.89 10.30 18.31
CA GLY A 272 6.21 10.79 18.67
C GLY A 272 7.23 9.70 19.04
N SER A 273 6.93 8.43 18.76
CA SER A 273 7.87 7.33 19.00
C SER A 273 9.02 7.35 17.99
N THR A 274 10.23 7.09 18.46
CA THR A 274 11.42 6.86 17.62
C THR A 274 11.71 5.38 17.40
N GLU A 275 10.90 4.48 17.97
CA GLU A 275 11.02 3.04 17.75
C GLU A 275 10.74 2.70 16.27
N PRO A 276 11.51 1.78 15.65
CA PRO A 276 11.29 1.36 14.28
C PRO A 276 9.86 0.87 14.03
N ALA A 277 9.24 1.38 12.96
CA ALA A 277 7.96 0.86 12.50
C ALA A 277 8.13 -0.54 11.91
N ALA A 278 7.14 -1.40 12.04
CA ALA A 278 7.18 -2.75 11.48
C ALA A 278 5.81 -3.19 10.96
N VAL A 279 5.84 -4.00 9.92
CA VAL A 279 4.64 -4.67 9.40
C VAL A 279 4.90 -6.15 9.24
N TRP A 280 3.98 -6.94 9.76
CA TRP A 280 3.96 -8.38 9.56
C TRP A 280 2.68 -8.76 8.80
N PHE A 281 2.83 -9.66 7.85
CA PHE A 281 1.69 -10.23 7.13
C PHE A 281 1.56 -11.70 7.47
N ALA A 282 0.31 -12.17 7.55
CA ALA A 282 -0.01 -13.58 7.72
C ALA A 282 -0.97 -14.03 6.63
N TYR A 283 -0.78 -15.23 6.12
CA TYR A 283 -1.68 -15.84 5.15
C TYR A 283 -2.68 -16.77 5.85
N SER A 284 -3.91 -16.80 5.36
CA SER A 284 -4.88 -17.85 5.69
C SER A 284 -5.70 -18.28 4.46
N PRO A 285 -6.20 -19.53 4.44
CA PRO A 285 -6.98 -20.05 3.31
C PRO A 285 -8.42 -19.51 3.24
N ASP A 286 -8.92 -18.88 4.31
CA ASP A 286 -10.23 -18.22 4.38
C ASP A 286 -10.21 -17.04 5.37
N ARG A 287 -11.35 -16.36 5.56
CA ARG A 287 -11.47 -15.17 6.44
C ARG A 287 -11.96 -15.49 7.86
N LYS A 288 -11.94 -16.74 8.35
CA LYS A 288 -12.54 -17.05 9.66
C LYS A 288 -11.81 -16.36 10.83
N GLY A 289 -12.55 -16.05 11.90
CA GLY A 289 -12.02 -15.42 13.11
C GLY A 289 -10.93 -16.24 13.83
N ILE A 290 -10.91 -17.56 13.65
CA ILE A 290 -9.86 -18.44 14.20
C ILE A 290 -8.44 -18.02 13.77
N HIS A 291 -8.28 -17.41 12.59
CA HIS A 291 -6.96 -16.97 12.10
C HIS A 291 -6.41 -15.79 12.92
N PRO A 292 -7.08 -14.63 13.02
CA PRO A 292 -6.60 -13.56 13.88
C PRO A 292 -6.53 -13.96 15.36
N GLN A 293 -7.41 -14.85 15.84
CA GLN A 293 -7.31 -15.43 17.19
C GLN A 293 -6.00 -16.20 17.39
N THR A 294 -5.60 -17.02 16.41
CA THR A 294 -4.34 -17.78 16.45
C THR A 294 -3.14 -16.84 16.36
N HIS A 295 -3.18 -15.87 15.45
CA HIS A 295 -2.09 -14.90 15.27
C HIS A 295 -1.85 -14.05 16.51
N LEU A 296 -2.92 -13.64 17.20
CA LEU A 296 -2.91 -12.73 18.35
C LEU A 296 -3.03 -13.44 19.70
N ALA A 297 -2.93 -14.77 19.76
CA ALA A 297 -3.13 -15.55 20.98
C ALA A 297 -2.25 -15.08 22.18
N GLY A 298 -1.03 -14.61 21.89
CA GLY A 298 -0.11 -14.07 22.89
C GLY A 298 -0.12 -12.54 23.05
N PHE A 299 -0.88 -11.83 22.22
CA PHE A 299 -0.88 -10.36 22.20
C PHE A 299 -1.73 -9.78 23.34
N LYS A 300 -1.28 -8.65 23.88
CA LYS A 300 -1.99 -7.83 24.86
C LYS A 300 -1.77 -6.36 24.54
N GLY A 301 -2.80 -5.54 24.60
CA GLY A 301 -2.71 -4.13 24.25
C GLY A 301 -3.91 -3.62 23.47
N ILE A 302 -3.70 -2.61 22.63
CA ILE A 302 -4.74 -2.00 21.81
C ILE A 302 -4.69 -2.63 20.42
N LEU A 303 -5.83 -3.13 19.93
CA LEU A 303 -5.99 -3.56 18.55
C LEU A 303 -6.84 -2.52 17.82
N GLN A 304 -6.21 -1.78 16.91
CA GLN A 304 -6.91 -0.87 16.01
C GLN A 304 -7.32 -1.64 14.76
N ALA A 305 -8.62 -1.79 14.54
CA ALA A 305 -9.16 -2.54 13.42
C ALA A 305 -10.47 -1.94 12.90
N ASP A 306 -10.96 -2.47 11.78
CA ASP A 306 -12.36 -2.30 11.43
C ASP A 306 -13.26 -3.14 12.37
N ALA A 307 -14.56 -2.86 12.37
CA ALA A 307 -15.54 -3.63 13.16
C ALA A 307 -15.86 -4.99 12.51
N TYR A 308 -14.85 -5.70 12.02
CA TYR A 308 -15.01 -7.04 11.48
C TYR A 308 -15.30 -8.02 12.62
N SER A 309 -16.45 -8.69 12.54
CA SER A 309 -16.94 -9.58 13.61
C SER A 309 -16.01 -10.74 13.95
N GLY A 310 -15.08 -11.12 13.06
CA GLY A 310 -14.09 -12.16 13.35
C GLY A 310 -13.05 -11.76 14.41
N PHE A 311 -12.99 -10.48 14.78
CA PHE A 311 -12.16 -10.01 15.89
C PHE A 311 -12.88 -10.07 17.25
N ASN A 312 -14.21 -10.23 17.31
CA ASN A 312 -14.99 -10.09 18.56
C ASN A 312 -14.47 -10.94 19.72
N GLU A 313 -14.14 -12.21 19.45
CA GLU A 313 -13.64 -13.15 20.47
C GLU A 313 -12.30 -12.70 21.10
N LEU A 314 -11.51 -11.86 20.41
CA LEU A 314 -10.26 -11.32 20.95
C LEU A 314 -10.50 -10.36 22.12
N TYR A 315 -11.65 -9.68 22.14
CA TYR A 315 -11.96 -8.62 23.10
C TYR A 315 -12.59 -9.15 24.38
N GLU A 316 -13.18 -10.34 24.37
CA GLU A 316 -13.93 -10.93 25.50
C GLU A 316 -13.09 -11.04 26.78
N SER A 317 -11.80 -11.34 26.66
CA SER A 317 -10.91 -11.49 27.81
C SER A 317 -10.44 -10.17 28.44
N GLY A 318 -10.70 -9.02 27.79
CA GLY A 318 -10.19 -7.71 28.19
C GLY A 318 -8.68 -7.50 28.02
N LYS A 319 -7.93 -8.54 27.59
CA LYS A 319 -6.48 -8.44 27.31
C LYS A 319 -6.17 -7.56 26.10
N ILE A 320 -7.11 -7.53 25.15
CA ILE A 320 -7.05 -6.72 23.95
C ILE A 320 -8.19 -5.71 24.04
N ARG A 321 -7.86 -4.42 23.96
CA ARG A 321 -8.83 -3.33 23.89
C ARG A 321 -9.05 -2.95 22.44
N GLU A 322 -10.32 -2.85 22.05
CA GLU A 322 -10.72 -2.51 20.69
C GLU A 322 -10.64 -1.00 20.45
N ALA A 323 -9.88 -0.58 19.45
CA ALA A 323 -9.91 0.77 18.91
C ALA A 323 -10.55 0.76 17.52
N ALA A 324 -11.77 1.27 17.40
CA ALA A 324 -12.48 1.31 16.13
C ALA A 324 -12.01 2.47 15.24
N CYS A 325 -12.23 2.33 13.94
CA CYS A 325 -11.79 3.29 12.94
C CYS A 325 -12.90 4.28 12.55
N TRP A 326 -12.67 5.58 12.76
CA TRP A 326 -13.60 6.62 12.30
C TRP A 326 -13.70 6.72 10.78
N ASP A 327 -12.70 6.26 10.01
CA ASP A 327 -12.81 6.23 8.54
C ASP A 327 -13.95 5.34 8.09
N HIS A 328 -14.17 4.21 8.78
CA HIS A 328 -15.26 3.27 8.49
C HIS A 328 -16.62 3.87 8.90
N ALA A 329 -16.73 4.45 10.09
CA ALA A 329 -17.93 5.14 10.55
C ALA A 329 -18.33 6.29 9.60
N ARG A 330 -17.36 7.14 9.26
CA ARG A 330 -17.49 8.23 8.28
C ARG A 330 -17.87 7.71 6.89
N ARG A 331 -17.27 6.60 6.46
CA ARG A 331 -17.52 6.03 5.13
C ARG A 331 -18.98 5.65 4.94
N TYR A 332 -19.61 5.01 5.91
CA TYR A 332 -21.03 4.64 5.81
C TYR A 332 -21.93 5.87 5.68
N ILE A 333 -21.67 6.92 6.45
CA ILE A 333 -22.41 8.18 6.36
C ILE A 333 -22.20 8.85 5.00
N TYR A 334 -20.95 8.93 4.53
CA TYR A 334 -20.65 9.49 3.22
C TYR A 334 -21.34 8.71 2.10
N GLU A 335 -21.37 7.38 2.15
CA GLU A 335 -22.04 6.58 1.11
C GLU A 335 -23.54 6.91 1.01
N VAL A 336 -24.17 7.32 2.11
CA VAL A 336 -25.53 7.86 2.09
C VAL A 336 -25.54 9.27 1.49
N HIS A 337 -24.64 10.16 1.92
CA HIS A 337 -24.53 11.52 1.40
C HIS A 337 -24.31 11.56 -0.12
N ASP A 338 -23.39 10.76 -0.64
CA ASP A 338 -23.04 10.67 -2.07
C ASP A 338 -24.24 10.26 -2.94
N ARG A 339 -25.12 9.41 -2.40
CA ARG A 339 -26.36 9.00 -3.10
C ARG A 339 -27.48 10.03 -2.95
N THR A 340 -27.61 10.59 -1.76
CA THR A 340 -28.70 11.49 -1.39
C THR A 340 -28.18 12.50 -0.37
N PRO A 341 -27.62 13.63 -0.84
CA PRO A 341 -27.13 14.67 0.04
C PRO A 341 -28.30 15.27 0.83
N THR A 342 -28.09 15.46 2.14
CA THR A 342 -29.04 16.13 3.02
C THR A 342 -28.26 17.02 3.97
N ASP A 343 -28.91 18.01 4.58
CA ASP A 343 -28.26 18.85 5.60
C ASP A 343 -27.79 18.02 6.79
N ALA A 344 -28.53 16.95 7.14
CA ALA A 344 -28.14 16.04 8.20
C ALA A 344 -26.85 15.27 7.86
N THR A 345 -26.74 14.74 6.64
CA THR A 345 -25.52 14.03 6.23
C THR A 345 -24.33 14.98 6.06
N ARG A 346 -24.56 16.23 5.62
CA ARG A 346 -23.51 17.26 5.56
C ARG A 346 -23.00 17.60 6.96
N GLN A 347 -23.90 17.97 7.87
CA GLN A 347 -23.58 18.41 9.23
C GLN A 347 -22.72 17.38 9.98
N VAL A 348 -23.11 16.11 9.97
CA VAL A 348 -22.32 15.08 10.67
C VAL A 348 -20.97 14.81 10.02
N LEU A 349 -20.85 14.96 8.69
CA LEU A 349 -19.56 14.81 8.01
C LEU A 349 -18.62 15.98 8.32
N GLU A 350 -19.16 17.19 8.48
CA GLU A 350 -18.41 18.38 8.93
C GLU A 350 -17.90 18.19 10.36
N LEU A 351 -18.76 17.77 11.29
CA LEU A 351 -18.36 17.48 12.68
C LEU A 351 -17.30 16.39 12.77
N ILE A 352 -17.41 15.33 11.97
CA ILE A 352 -16.36 14.31 11.88
C ILE A 352 -15.08 14.93 11.30
N GLY A 353 -15.20 15.80 10.28
CA GLY A 353 -14.07 16.52 9.69
C GLY A 353 -13.29 17.36 10.71
N GLU A 354 -13.98 18.03 11.64
CA GLU A 354 -13.36 18.77 12.73
C GLU A 354 -12.49 17.88 13.63
N LEU A 355 -12.91 16.63 13.90
CA LEU A 355 -12.08 15.66 14.65
C LEU A 355 -10.76 15.37 13.93
N TYR A 356 -10.80 15.21 12.60
CA TYR A 356 -9.58 15.02 11.81
C TYR A 356 -8.70 16.27 11.74
N GLY A 357 -9.31 17.47 11.81
CA GLY A 357 -8.57 18.72 11.96
C GLY A 357 -7.74 18.73 13.25
N ILE A 358 -8.36 18.39 14.37
CA ILE A 358 -7.66 18.26 15.67
C ILE A 358 -6.53 17.22 15.59
N GLU A 359 -6.78 16.06 14.98
CA GLU A 359 -5.77 15.00 14.86
C GLU A 359 -4.62 15.36 13.92
N ALA A 360 -4.84 16.25 12.94
CA ALA A 360 -3.78 16.78 12.11
C ALA A 360 -2.83 17.69 12.91
N ASP A 361 -3.37 18.56 13.76
CA ASP A 361 -2.61 19.52 14.57
C ASP A 361 -1.69 18.84 15.60
N ILE A 362 -2.11 17.70 16.14
CA ILE A 362 -1.37 16.97 17.19
C ILE A 362 -0.53 15.80 16.67
N ARG A 363 -0.48 15.58 15.35
CA ARG A 363 0.26 14.46 14.77
C ARG A 363 1.77 14.61 15.02
N GLY A 364 2.41 13.53 15.44
CA GLY A 364 3.83 13.49 15.78
C GLY A 364 4.13 13.97 17.21
N GLN A 365 3.15 14.54 17.91
CA GLN A 365 3.31 14.90 19.32
C GLN A 365 3.34 13.65 20.21
N PRO A 366 4.00 13.72 21.39
CA PRO A 366 3.99 12.63 22.36
C PRO A 366 2.57 12.22 22.78
N ALA A 367 2.38 10.93 23.08
CA ALA A 367 1.08 10.38 23.46
C ALA A 367 0.36 11.15 24.58
N ALA A 368 1.09 11.65 25.58
CA ALA A 368 0.51 12.43 26.68
C ALA A 368 -0.10 13.76 26.22
N GLU A 369 0.56 14.46 25.29
CA GLU A 369 0.08 15.71 24.73
C GLU A 369 -1.13 15.49 23.81
N ARG A 370 -1.07 14.44 22.98
CA ARG A 370 -2.23 14.02 22.17
C ARG A 370 -3.45 13.78 23.05
N LEU A 371 -3.27 13.05 24.15
CA LEU A 371 -4.35 12.75 25.09
C LEU A 371 -4.93 14.01 25.75
N ARG A 372 -4.07 14.95 26.16
CA ARG A 372 -4.49 16.23 26.75
C ARG A 372 -5.38 17.02 25.78
N VAL A 373 -4.93 17.22 24.54
CA VAL A 373 -5.70 17.95 23.52
C VAL A 373 -7.00 17.23 23.17
N ARG A 374 -6.99 15.90 23.07
CA ARG A 374 -8.20 15.11 22.82
C ARG A 374 -9.24 15.25 23.93
N ARG A 375 -8.82 15.28 25.20
CA ARG A 375 -9.72 15.50 26.33
C ARG A 375 -10.32 16.92 26.32
N GLU A 376 -9.54 17.92 25.94
CA GLU A 376 -9.99 19.31 25.88
C GLU A 376 -10.89 19.61 24.67
N LYS A 377 -10.59 19.03 23.50
CA LYS A 377 -11.24 19.38 22.22
C LYS A 377 -12.09 18.26 21.65
N SER A 378 -11.51 17.08 21.45
CA SER A 378 -12.19 15.96 20.76
C SER A 378 -13.32 15.35 21.59
N ALA A 379 -13.13 15.17 22.90
CA ALA A 379 -14.12 14.53 23.77
C ALA A 379 -15.44 15.33 23.88
N PRO A 380 -15.44 16.67 24.06
CA PRO A 380 -16.66 17.47 23.99
C PRO A 380 -17.36 17.40 22.62
N LEU A 381 -16.58 17.46 21.53
CA LEU A 381 -17.13 17.35 20.16
C LEU A 381 -17.76 15.98 19.92
N LEU A 382 -17.13 14.89 20.37
CA LEU A 382 -17.69 13.55 20.30
C LEU A 382 -18.97 13.42 21.12
N ALA A 383 -19.06 14.01 22.31
CA ALA A 383 -20.28 14.03 23.09
C ALA A 383 -21.44 14.72 22.32
N ALA A 384 -21.14 15.85 21.66
CA ALA A 384 -22.11 16.54 20.79
C ALA A 384 -22.53 15.67 19.59
N ILE A 385 -21.57 15.00 18.92
CA ILE A 385 -21.87 14.07 17.82
C ILE A 385 -22.76 12.92 18.30
N LYS A 386 -22.49 12.34 19.48
CA LYS A 386 -23.29 11.24 20.04
C LYS A 386 -24.73 11.65 20.30
N ALA A 387 -24.91 12.81 20.93
CA ALA A 387 -26.23 13.38 21.21
C ALA A 387 -26.99 13.63 19.90
N TRP A 388 -26.37 14.32 18.95
CA TRP A 388 -26.95 14.58 17.63
C TRP A 388 -27.35 13.28 16.90
N MET A 389 -26.46 12.28 16.89
CA MET A 389 -26.73 10.98 16.25
C MET A 389 -27.93 10.27 16.90
N THR A 390 -28.03 10.34 18.22
CA THR A 390 -29.11 9.69 19.00
C THR A 390 -30.45 10.37 18.73
N ASP A 391 -30.50 11.70 18.78
CA ASP A 391 -31.70 12.49 18.48
C ASP A 391 -32.13 12.28 17.03
N LYS A 392 -31.18 12.32 16.09
CA LYS A 392 -31.49 12.10 14.67
C LYS A 392 -32.03 10.70 14.44
N LEU A 393 -31.45 9.68 15.07
CA LEU A 393 -31.90 8.30 14.93
C LEU A 393 -33.36 8.10 15.37
N ALA A 394 -33.82 8.83 16.39
CA ALA A 394 -35.21 8.79 16.85
C ALA A 394 -36.21 9.32 15.82
N THR A 395 -35.78 10.23 14.95
CA THR A 395 -36.62 10.82 13.88
C THR A 395 -36.62 10.01 12.58
N LEU A 396 -35.65 9.11 12.39
CA LEU A 396 -35.48 8.38 11.14
C LEU A 396 -36.24 7.06 11.16
N SER A 397 -36.88 6.73 10.04
CA SER A 397 -37.44 5.39 9.83
C SER A 397 -36.35 4.31 9.98
N LYS A 398 -36.70 3.17 10.59
CA LYS A 398 -35.79 2.03 10.78
C LYS A 398 -35.13 1.56 9.48
N LYS A 399 -35.83 1.70 8.34
CA LYS A 399 -35.36 1.30 7.00
C LYS A 399 -34.38 2.30 6.36
N SER A 400 -34.24 3.51 6.91
CA SER A 400 -33.34 4.54 6.38
C SER A 400 -31.89 4.07 6.36
N GLU A 401 -31.19 4.29 5.24
CA GLU A 401 -29.76 4.01 5.13
C GLU A 401 -28.93 4.89 6.08
N LEU A 402 -29.36 6.14 6.31
CA LEU A 402 -28.73 7.01 7.31
C LEU A 402 -28.90 6.43 8.72
N ALA A 403 -30.07 5.88 9.05
CA ALA A 403 -30.31 5.25 10.33
C ALA A 403 -29.42 4.01 10.52
N LYS A 404 -29.13 3.25 9.45
CA LYS A 404 -28.17 2.13 9.50
C LYS A 404 -26.75 2.61 9.76
N ALA A 405 -26.29 3.67 9.07
CA ALA A 405 -24.97 4.25 9.27
C ALA A 405 -24.77 4.84 10.69
N ILE A 406 -25.79 5.51 11.22
CA ILE A 406 -25.77 6.02 12.60
C ILE A 406 -25.73 4.86 13.60
N ARG A 407 -26.58 3.84 13.45
CA ARG A 407 -26.55 2.66 14.33
C ARG A 407 -25.20 1.96 14.33
N TYR A 408 -24.55 1.85 13.17
CA TYR A 408 -23.19 1.32 13.10
C TYR A 408 -22.24 2.10 14.03
N SER A 409 -22.23 3.43 13.91
CA SER A 409 -21.35 4.28 14.73
C SER A 409 -21.68 4.18 16.22
N LEU A 410 -22.97 4.20 16.58
CA LEU A 410 -23.40 4.09 17.98
C LEU A 410 -23.11 2.72 18.60
N ASN A 411 -23.21 1.63 17.82
CA ASN A 411 -22.87 0.29 18.29
C ASN A 411 -21.37 0.12 18.56
N GLN A 412 -20.53 0.93 17.93
CA GLN A 412 -19.06 0.89 18.07
C GLN A 412 -18.55 2.05 18.94
N TRP A 413 -19.44 2.77 19.63
CA TRP A 413 -19.13 4.07 20.20
C TRP A 413 -17.97 4.03 21.20
N ASP A 414 -17.96 3.06 22.09
CA ASP A 414 -16.92 2.95 23.13
C ASP A 414 -15.55 2.67 22.49
N ALA A 415 -15.48 1.80 21.48
CA ALA A 415 -14.27 1.54 20.70
C ALA A 415 -13.84 2.77 19.85
N LEU A 416 -14.80 3.55 19.33
CA LEU A 416 -14.54 4.80 18.61
C LEU A 416 -14.07 5.93 19.53
N MET A 417 -14.36 5.86 20.83
CA MET A 417 -13.91 6.83 21.85
C MET A 417 -12.54 6.49 22.43
N LEU A 418 -12.05 5.25 22.26
CA LEU A 418 -10.83 4.77 22.91
C LEU A 418 -9.60 5.67 22.65
N TYR A 419 -9.50 6.29 21.47
CA TYR A 419 -8.38 7.20 21.17
C TYR A 419 -8.36 8.47 22.05
N CYS A 420 -9.49 8.88 22.62
CA CYS A 420 -9.57 9.97 23.61
C CYS A 420 -9.19 9.53 25.03
N GLU A 421 -9.03 8.23 25.26
CA GLU A 421 -8.55 7.66 26.52
C GLU A 421 -7.08 7.24 26.43
N GLU A 422 -6.63 6.85 25.23
CA GLU A 422 -5.29 6.33 24.96
C GLU A 422 -4.55 7.16 23.92
N GLY A 423 -3.51 7.88 24.35
CA GLY A 423 -2.74 8.81 23.50
C GLY A 423 -1.97 8.16 22.35
N ARG A 424 -1.74 6.85 22.41
CA ARG A 424 -1.09 6.08 21.32
C ARG A 424 -2.08 5.65 20.24
N ALA A 425 -3.34 5.44 20.61
CA ALA A 425 -4.37 5.03 19.67
C ALA A 425 -4.63 6.13 18.62
N GLU A 426 -5.03 5.70 17.44
CA GLU A 426 -5.28 6.58 16.30
C GLU A 426 -6.78 6.73 16.10
N ILE A 427 -7.20 7.84 15.50
CA ILE A 427 -8.60 8.00 15.05
C ILE A 427 -8.94 7.05 13.89
N SER A 428 -7.92 6.56 13.18
CA SER A 428 -8.00 5.90 11.87
C SER A 428 -7.10 4.66 11.82
N ASN A 429 -7.53 3.66 11.05
CA ASN A 429 -6.76 2.44 10.75
C ASN A 429 -5.96 2.54 9.44
N ALA A 430 -5.74 3.76 8.92
CA ALA A 430 -5.09 3.99 7.62
C ALA A 430 -3.68 3.37 7.52
N LEU A 431 -2.99 3.12 8.63
CA LEU A 431 -1.67 2.48 8.62
C LEU A 431 -1.75 1.03 8.12
N ALA A 432 -2.74 0.24 8.57
CA ALA A 432 -2.98 -1.10 8.05
C ALA A 432 -3.44 -1.07 6.59
N GLU A 433 -4.38 -0.17 6.25
CA GLU A 433 -4.89 -0.03 4.88
C GLU A 433 -3.76 0.33 3.89
N ASN A 434 -2.88 1.28 4.27
CA ASN A 434 -1.73 1.67 3.46
C ASN A 434 -0.75 0.53 3.28
N ALA A 435 -0.49 -0.27 4.32
CA ALA A 435 0.35 -1.45 4.20
C ALA A 435 -0.25 -2.49 3.23
N LEU A 436 -1.58 -2.65 3.18
CA LEU A 436 -2.27 -3.56 2.24
C LEU A 436 -2.30 -3.04 0.78
N ARG A 437 -1.94 -1.78 0.51
CA ARG A 437 -1.93 -1.23 -0.86
C ARG A 437 -0.95 -1.97 -1.78
N CYS A 438 0.21 -2.40 -1.27
CA CYS A 438 1.18 -3.15 -2.06
C CYS A 438 0.58 -4.49 -2.54
N VAL A 439 -0.18 -5.18 -1.69
CA VAL A 439 -0.91 -6.39 -2.09
C VAL A 439 -1.96 -6.06 -3.14
N SER A 440 -2.69 -4.96 -2.95
CA SER A 440 -3.75 -4.51 -3.86
C SER A 440 -3.25 -4.22 -5.26
N LEU A 441 -2.12 -3.52 -5.38
CA LEU A 441 -1.44 -3.25 -6.65
C LEU A 441 -0.86 -4.53 -7.27
N GLY A 442 -0.29 -5.40 -6.44
CA GLY A 442 0.22 -6.71 -6.87
C GLY A 442 -0.85 -7.57 -7.54
N ARG A 443 -2.06 -7.66 -6.94
CA ARG A 443 -3.19 -8.44 -7.50
C ARG A 443 -3.63 -7.98 -8.89
N LYS A 444 -3.42 -6.71 -9.24
CA LYS A 444 -3.70 -6.20 -10.60
C LYS A 444 -2.68 -6.73 -11.63
N ASN A 445 -1.48 -7.12 -11.18
CA ASN A 445 -0.37 -7.52 -12.02
C ASN A 445 -0.12 -9.04 -12.07
N PHE A 446 -0.46 -9.78 -11.01
CA PHE A 446 -0.42 -11.24 -10.99
C PHE A 446 -1.75 -11.84 -10.53
N LEU A 447 -2.27 -12.76 -11.34
CA LEU A 447 -3.66 -13.24 -11.27
C LEU A 447 -3.98 -14.09 -10.03
N PHE A 448 -2.99 -14.75 -9.43
CA PHE A 448 -3.18 -15.65 -8.28
C PHE A 448 -1.86 -16.04 -7.60
N ALA A 449 -1.96 -16.47 -6.34
CA ALA A 449 -0.96 -17.33 -5.71
C ALA A 449 -1.11 -18.76 -6.23
N GLY A 450 0.00 -19.44 -6.51
CA GLY A 450 -0.04 -20.80 -7.08
C GLY A 450 -0.50 -21.89 -6.11
N SER A 451 -0.46 -21.63 -4.81
CA SER A 451 -0.84 -22.53 -3.71
C SER A 451 -0.98 -21.73 -2.41
N ASP A 452 -1.48 -22.36 -1.35
CA ASP A 452 -1.52 -21.77 0.01
C ASP A 452 -0.12 -21.40 0.50
N SER A 453 0.85 -22.31 0.31
CA SER A 453 2.26 -22.02 0.58
C SER A 453 2.81 -20.86 -0.26
N GLY A 454 2.22 -20.57 -1.43
CA GLY A 454 2.53 -19.39 -2.22
C GLY A 454 2.01 -18.09 -1.58
N GLY A 455 0.88 -18.16 -0.87
CA GLY A 455 0.35 -17.08 -0.05
C GLY A 455 1.22 -16.80 1.18
N GLU A 456 1.64 -17.85 1.89
CA GLU A 456 2.59 -17.76 3.02
C GLU A 456 3.89 -17.10 2.59
N ARG A 457 4.47 -17.56 1.47
CA ARG A 457 5.68 -16.95 0.88
C ARG A 457 5.51 -15.48 0.57
N ALA A 458 4.36 -15.09 0.03
CA ALA A 458 4.07 -13.71 -0.26
C ALA A 458 3.98 -12.88 1.03
N ALA A 459 3.33 -13.41 2.07
CA ALA A 459 3.20 -12.74 3.36
C ALA A 459 4.58 -12.43 3.98
N ALA A 460 5.49 -13.41 4.02
CA ALA A 460 6.84 -13.22 4.54
C ALA A 460 7.59 -12.09 3.81
N MET A 461 7.58 -12.10 2.48
CA MET A 461 8.29 -11.09 1.68
C MET A 461 7.65 -9.71 1.79
N TYR A 462 6.32 -9.62 1.82
CA TYR A 462 5.63 -8.34 2.06
C TYR A 462 5.95 -7.76 3.43
N GLY A 463 6.11 -8.59 4.47
CA GLY A 463 6.52 -8.14 5.80
C GLY A 463 7.91 -7.51 5.82
N LEU A 464 8.91 -8.22 5.29
CA LEU A 464 10.30 -7.73 5.25
C LEU A 464 10.44 -6.46 4.40
N ILE A 465 9.87 -6.47 3.19
CA ILE A 465 9.94 -5.33 2.25
C ILE A 465 9.11 -4.15 2.77
N GLY A 466 7.90 -4.41 3.27
CA GLY A 466 7.03 -3.39 3.85
C GLY A 466 7.69 -2.71 5.04
N THR A 467 8.36 -3.48 5.91
CA THR A 467 9.11 -2.93 7.04
C THR A 467 10.29 -2.07 6.57
N CYS A 468 11.00 -2.46 5.51
CA CYS A 468 12.04 -1.59 4.93
C CYS A 468 11.45 -0.25 4.47
N LYS A 469 10.33 -0.27 3.74
CA LYS A 469 9.66 0.94 3.24
C LYS A 469 9.20 1.85 4.38
N LEU A 470 8.63 1.30 5.45
CA LEU A 470 8.19 2.06 6.63
C LEU A 470 9.33 2.80 7.34
N ASN A 471 10.57 2.31 7.22
CA ASN A 471 11.75 2.91 7.84
C ASN A 471 12.64 3.67 6.85
N GLY A 472 12.18 3.92 5.62
CA GLY A 472 12.98 4.62 4.60
C GLY A 472 14.22 3.84 4.13
N ILE A 473 14.24 2.51 4.29
CA ILE A 473 15.37 1.65 3.94
C ILE A 473 15.16 1.11 2.54
N ASN A 474 16.19 1.16 1.70
CA ASN A 474 16.19 0.54 0.37
C ASN A 474 16.00 -0.99 0.49
N PRO A 475 14.85 -1.55 0.07
CA PRO A 475 14.56 -2.97 0.25
C PRO A 475 15.51 -3.89 -0.54
N ARG A 476 16.02 -3.44 -1.69
CA ARG A 476 16.95 -4.21 -2.53
C ARG A 476 18.30 -4.34 -1.84
N ALA A 477 18.84 -3.23 -1.35
CA ALA A 477 20.11 -3.22 -0.62
C ALA A 477 20.02 -4.05 0.67
N TYR A 478 18.91 -3.93 1.39
CA TYR A 478 18.63 -4.75 2.57
C TYR A 478 18.58 -6.25 2.25
N LEU A 479 17.76 -6.68 1.27
CA LEU A 479 17.64 -8.09 0.93
C LEU A 479 18.95 -8.66 0.36
N GLU A 480 19.71 -7.88 -0.42
CA GLU A 480 21.03 -8.29 -0.88
C GLU A 480 21.99 -8.52 0.29
N TYR A 481 21.96 -7.64 1.30
CA TYR A 481 22.74 -7.82 2.53
C TYR A 481 22.28 -9.08 3.28
N VAL A 482 20.98 -9.22 3.54
CA VAL A 482 20.44 -10.37 4.27
C VAL A 482 20.79 -11.69 3.57
N LEU A 483 20.52 -11.80 2.27
CA LEU A 483 20.77 -13.03 1.50
C LEU A 483 22.27 -13.37 1.37
N THR A 484 23.15 -12.37 1.47
CA THR A 484 24.60 -12.61 1.52
C THR A 484 25.05 -13.21 2.84
N HIS A 485 24.40 -12.89 3.97
CA HIS A 485 24.92 -13.20 5.30
C HIS A 485 24.11 -14.25 6.06
N ILE A 486 22.80 -14.37 5.79
CA ILE A 486 21.87 -15.14 6.64
C ILE A 486 22.22 -16.62 6.74
N ALA A 487 22.82 -17.22 5.70
CA ALA A 487 23.19 -18.63 5.69
C ALA A 487 24.29 -18.96 6.72
N ASP A 488 25.18 -18.01 7.02
CA ASP A 488 26.28 -18.16 7.97
C ASP A 488 25.99 -17.44 9.31
N HIS A 489 24.82 -16.79 9.43
CA HIS A 489 24.49 -15.97 10.59
C HIS A 489 23.96 -16.82 11.75
N PRO A 490 24.46 -16.65 12.98
CA PRO A 490 23.96 -17.41 14.12
C PRO A 490 22.48 -17.16 14.38
N ILE A 491 21.71 -18.25 14.46
CA ILE A 491 20.25 -18.21 14.63
C ILE A 491 19.80 -17.46 15.89
N ASN A 492 20.57 -17.54 16.98
CA ASN A 492 20.32 -16.83 18.23
C ASN A 492 20.56 -15.32 18.16
N ARG A 493 21.12 -14.82 17.05
CA ARG A 493 21.35 -13.39 16.78
C ARG A 493 20.62 -12.91 15.53
N ILE A 494 19.60 -13.65 15.07
CA ILE A 494 18.85 -13.34 13.85
C ILE A 494 18.27 -11.92 13.85
N ASP A 495 17.94 -11.39 15.04
CA ASP A 495 17.41 -10.04 15.22
C ASP A 495 18.40 -8.96 14.72
N GLU A 496 19.71 -9.23 14.67
CA GLU A 496 20.72 -8.33 14.06
C GLU A 496 20.52 -8.12 12.55
N LEU A 497 19.76 -9.00 11.90
CA LEU A 497 19.41 -8.90 10.48
C LEU A 497 18.07 -8.18 10.23
N LEU A 498 17.38 -7.69 11.27
CA LEU A 498 16.16 -6.88 11.10
C LEU A 498 16.48 -5.56 10.36
N PRO A 499 15.50 -4.97 9.62
CA PRO A 499 15.75 -3.85 8.71
C PRO A 499 16.54 -2.69 9.31
N TRP A 500 16.13 -2.15 10.45
CA TRP A 500 16.79 -1.02 11.11
C TRP A 500 18.19 -1.34 11.66
N ASN A 501 18.48 -2.60 11.94
CA ASN A 501 19.81 -3.03 12.38
C ASN A 501 20.78 -3.15 11.19
N VAL A 502 20.28 -3.62 10.05
CA VAL A 502 21.04 -3.71 8.80
C VAL A 502 21.24 -2.35 8.16
N ALA A 503 20.29 -1.41 8.30
CA ALA A 503 20.39 -0.06 7.74
C ALA A 503 21.72 0.64 8.07
N LYS A 504 22.23 0.44 9.30
CA LYS A 504 23.52 1.00 9.77
C LYS A 504 24.74 0.44 9.03
N LYS A 505 24.58 -0.71 8.38
CA LYS A 505 25.63 -1.46 7.65
C LYS A 505 25.53 -1.29 6.13
N LEU A 506 24.42 -0.73 5.64
CA LEU A 506 24.24 -0.44 4.23
C LEU A 506 25.03 0.83 3.84
N PRO A 507 25.48 0.94 2.57
CA PRO A 507 26.01 2.20 2.08
C PRO A 507 24.98 3.30 2.31
N ARG A 508 25.37 4.42 2.94
CA ARG A 508 24.45 5.54 3.19
C ARG A 508 23.84 5.99 1.86
N GLN A 509 22.52 5.89 1.73
CA GLN A 509 21.82 6.68 0.73
C GLN A 509 21.84 8.13 1.21
N PRO A 510 22.20 9.11 0.36
CA PRO A 510 22.08 10.51 0.73
C PRO A 510 20.60 10.86 0.93
N ASP A 511 20.32 11.71 1.92
CA ASP A 511 18.96 12.17 2.21
C ASP A 511 18.34 12.79 0.94
N PRO A 512 17.05 12.53 0.66
CA PRO A 512 16.36 13.26 -0.39
C PRO A 512 16.46 14.76 -0.08
N ALA A 513 16.83 15.55 -1.08
CA ALA A 513 16.86 17.00 -0.92
C ALA A 513 15.50 17.48 -0.38
N PRO A 514 15.47 18.40 0.59
CA PRO A 514 14.20 18.91 1.11
C PRO A 514 13.38 19.44 -0.06
N SER A 515 12.10 19.05 -0.15
CA SER A 515 11.17 19.65 -1.10
C SER A 515 11.22 21.17 -0.95
N PRO A 516 11.35 21.94 -2.05
CA PRO A 516 11.23 23.39 -1.97
C PRO A 516 9.88 23.75 -1.33
N ALA A 517 9.93 24.69 -0.39
CA ALA A 517 8.82 25.14 0.43
C ALA A 517 7.66 25.73 -0.37
#